data_AF-A0A9X0JJQ8-F1
#
_entry.id   AF-A0A9X0JJQ8-F1
#
_cell.length_a   1.000
_cell.length_b   1.000
_cell.length_c   1.000
_cell.angle_alpha   90.00
_cell.angle_beta   90.00
_cell.angle_gamma   90.00
#
_symmetry.space_group_name_H-M   'P 1'
#
loop_
_entity.id
_entity.type
_entity.pdbx_description
1 polymer ?
#
loop_
_entity_poly.entity_id
_entity_poly.type
_entity_poly.pdbx_seq_one_letter_code
_entity_poly.pdbx_strand_id
1 'polypeptide(L)'
;MALRKSAGGEQDPELAGRIAETEALLAVIKAHADNDMKTFGAFIEDSASSSSGHDPQLSLDVTLGSLAAARSCLKGIELAAAAMPRVKKTLKCDVTSCALMLHASLSALLINVDADAGNLSGSRQGARVMGDRAEIQRAADDLLASLRVTP
;
A
#
# COMPACT_ATOMS: atom_id res chain seq x y z
N MET A 1 -6.48 -11.73 -10.77
CA MET A 1 -7.41 -12.30 -11.77
C MET A 1 -6.84 -12.26 -13.19
N ALA A 2 -6.49 -11.07 -13.71
CA ALA A 2 -6.02 -10.88 -15.10
C ALA A 2 -4.83 -11.78 -15.48
N LEU A 3 -3.84 -11.92 -14.58
CA LEU A 3 -2.70 -12.83 -14.74
C LEU A 3 -3.14 -14.29 -14.98
N ARG A 4 -3.99 -14.85 -14.10
CA ARG A 4 -4.50 -16.22 -14.24
C ARG A 4 -5.27 -16.45 -15.54
N LYS A 5 -6.07 -15.47 -15.99
CA LYS A 5 -6.80 -15.55 -17.26
C LYS A 5 -5.90 -15.40 -18.49
N SER A 6 -4.69 -14.86 -18.31
CA SER A 6 -3.69 -14.68 -19.36
C SER A 6 -2.74 -15.87 -19.51
N ALA A 7 -2.57 -16.69 -18.46
CA ALA A 7 -1.71 -17.89 -18.40
C ALA A 7 -2.20 -19.08 -19.25
N GLY A 8 -2.62 -18.87 -20.49
CA GLY A 8 -3.33 -19.86 -21.31
C GLY A 8 -2.61 -21.19 -21.48
N GLY A 9 -2.93 -22.17 -20.63
CA GLY A 9 -2.59 -23.61 -20.77
C GLY A 9 -1.11 -23.98 -20.60
N GLU A 10 -0.18 -23.17 -21.13
CA GLU A 10 1.26 -23.36 -20.96
C GLU A 10 1.74 -22.87 -19.60
N GLN A 11 2.61 -23.66 -18.96
CA GLN A 11 3.24 -23.30 -17.69
C GLN A 11 4.37 -22.29 -17.94
N ASP A 12 4.03 -21.00 -17.97
CA ASP A 12 5.01 -19.91 -17.83
C ASP A 12 5.40 -19.78 -16.34
N PRO A 13 6.63 -20.19 -15.94
CA PRO A 13 7.05 -20.16 -14.53
C PRO A 13 7.14 -18.75 -13.97
N GLU A 14 7.43 -17.75 -14.81
CA GLU A 14 7.52 -16.37 -14.38
C GLU A 14 6.13 -15.80 -14.09
N LEU A 15 5.16 -16.10 -14.98
CA LEU A 15 3.76 -15.75 -14.75
C LEU A 15 3.18 -16.45 -13.52
N ALA A 16 3.52 -17.72 -13.30
CA ALA A 16 3.16 -18.45 -12.08
C ALA A 16 3.76 -17.79 -10.82
N GLY A 17 5.04 -17.39 -10.88
CA GLY A 17 5.70 -16.64 -9.81
C GLY A 17 5.00 -15.32 -9.48
N ARG A 18 4.60 -14.56 -10.50
CA ARG A 18 3.85 -13.29 -10.33
C ARG A 18 2.47 -13.50 -9.73
N ILE A 19 1.79 -14.58 -10.12
CA ILE A 19 0.51 -14.95 -9.52
C ILE A 19 0.68 -15.23 -8.02
N ALA A 20 1.67 -16.05 -7.65
CA ALA A 20 1.95 -16.36 -6.25
C ALA A 20 2.33 -15.12 -5.44
N GLU A 21 3.18 -14.24 -5.99
CA GLU A 21 3.57 -12.98 -5.35
C GLU A 21 2.36 -12.05 -5.12
N THR A 22 1.45 -11.97 -6.11
CA THR A 22 0.21 -11.18 -5.99
C THR A 22 -0.73 -11.75 -4.92
N GLU A 23 -0.84 -13.08 -4.83
CA GLU A 23 -1.69 -13.75 -3.83
C GLU A 23 -1.15 -13.58 -2.41
N ALA A 24 0.16 -13.72 -2.24
CA ALA A 24 0.82 -13.45 -0.97
C ALA A 24 0.62 -11.99 -0.54
N LEU A 25 0.78 -11.04 -1.46
CA LEU A 25 0.55 -9.63 -1.17
C LEU A 25 -0.90 -9.34 -0.77
N LEU A 26 -1.88 -9.99 -1.41
CA LEU A 26 -3.29 -9.83 -1.04
C LEU A 26 -3.55 -10.27 0.41
N ALA A 27 -2.91 -11.33 0.87
CA ALA A 27 -3.00 -11.75 2.27
C ALA A 27 -2.39 -10.70 3.22
N VAL A 28 -1.26 -10.10 2.84
CA VAL A 28 -0.61 -9.03 3.62
C VAL A 28 -1.48 -7.78 3.68
N ILE A 29 -2.07 -7.34 2.55
CA ILE A 29 -2.96 -6.16 2.52
C ILE A 29 -4.20 -6.38 3.41
N LYS A 30 -4.77 -7.59 3.41
CA LYS A 30 -5.87 -7.92 4.32
C LYS A 30 -5.45 -7.83 5.78
N ALA A 31 -4.29 -8.39 6.11
CA ALA A 31 -3.75 -8.32 7.47
C ALA A 31 -3.51 -6.86 7.92
N HIS A 32 -3.10 -5.96 7.02
CA HIS A 32 -3.00 -4.53 7.31
C HIS A 32 -4.36 -3.92 7.67
N ALA A 33 -5.41 -4.20 6.91
CA ALA A 33 -6.75 -3.69 7.22
C ALA A 33 -7.26 -4.19 8.57
N ASP A 34 -7.06 -5.48 8.88
CA ASP A 34 -7.44 -6.05 10.18
C ASP A 34 -6.65 -5.44 11.34
N ASN A 35 -5.35 -5.17 11.12
CA ASN A 35 -4.50 -4.55 12.13
C ASN A 35 -4.87 -3.08 12.34
N ASP A 36 -5.14 -2.34 11.26
CA ASP A 36 -5.54 -0.93 11.31
C ASP A 36 -6.79 -0.74 12.16
N MET A 37 -7.83 -1.57 11.94
CA MET A 37 -9.04 -1.54 12.76
C MET A 37 -8.76 -1.79 14.26
N LYS A 38 -7.85 -2.72 14.58
CA LYS A 38 -7.50 -3.04 15.97
C LYS A 38 -6.70 -1.93 16.63
N THR A 39 -5.64 -1.46 15.98
CA THR A 39 -4.74 -0.45 16.53
C THR A 39 -5.45 0.89 16.66
N PHE A 40 -6.24 1.29 15.65
CA PHE A 40 -7.03 2.52 15.74
C PHE A 40 -8.16 2.41 16.78
N GLY A 41 -8.80 1.24 16.92
CA GLY A 41 -9.77 1.00 17.99
C GLY A 41 -9.18 1.21 19.38
N ALA A 42 -8.01 0.62 19.65
CA ALA A 42 -7.28 0.80 20.90
C ALA A 42 -6.88 2.28 21.13
N PHE A 43 -6.50 3.00 20.07
CA PHE A 43 -6.17 4.42 20.11
C PHE A 43 -7.36 5.29 20.55
N ILE A 44 -8.56 5.00 20.04
CA ILE A 44 -9.79 5.71 20.43
C ILE A 44 -10.15 5.43 21.89
N GLU A 45 -10.07 4.17 22.32
CA GLU A 45 -10.36 3.76 23.70
C GLU A 45 -9.39 4.39 24.72
N ASP A 46 -8.10 4.49 24.37
CA ASP A 46 -7.10 5.19 25.18
C ASP A 46 -7.48 6.67 25.38
N SER A 47 -7.80 7.41 24.31
CA SER A 47 -8.24 8.81 24.47
C SER A 47 -9.52 9.00 25.30
N ALA A 48 -10.42 8.02 25.31
CA ALA A 48 -11.64 8.11 26.10
C ALA A 48 -11.40 7.89 27.60
N SER A 49 -10.31 7.20 27.96
CA SER A 49 -9.97 6.83 29.33
C SER A 49 -8.83 7.68 29.93
N SER A 50 -8.03 8.34 29.09
CA SER A 50 -6.85 9.11 29.47
C SER A 50 -7.15 10.61 29.60
N SER A 51 -7.05 11.15 30.83
CA SER A 51 -7.24 12.59 31.10
C SER A 51 -6.06 13.48 30.66
N SER A 52 -4.95 12.87 30.20
CA SER A 52 -3.67 13.52 29.85
C SER A 52 -3.30 13.48 28.36
N GLY A 53 -4.22 13.08 27.48
CA GLY A 53 -3.96 12.90 26.04
C GLY A 53 -3.50 11.49 25.67
N HIS A 54 -3.33 11.23 24.37
CA HIS A 54 -2.96 9.92 23.83
C HIS A 54 -1.54 9.49 24.19
N ASP A 55 -1.32 8.18 24.34
CA ASP A 55 0.01 7.58 24.39
C ASP A 55 0.81 7.89 23.10
N PRO A 56 1.96 8.58 23.18
CA PRO A 56 2.83 8.85 22.03
C PRO A 56 3.29 7.57 21.30
N GLN A 57 3.46 6.47 22.03
CA GLN A 57 3.84 5.19 21.42
C GLN A 57 2.71 4.62 20.57
N LEU A 58 1.48 4.69 21.05
CA LEU A 58 0.31 4.22 20.30
C LEU A 58 0.05 5.05 19.05
N SER A 59 0.26 6.37 19.14
CA SER A 59 0.22 7.27 17.98
C SER A 59 1.23 6.85 16.91
N LEU A 60 2.49 6.60 17.32
CA LEU A 60 3.55 6.14 16.43
C LEU A 60 3.22 4.78 15.79
N ASP A 61 2.66 3.84 16.55
CA ASP A 61 2.30 2.51 16.04
C ASP A 61 1.20 2.58 14.97
N VAL A 62 0.18 3.45 15.16
CA VAL A 62 -0.85 3.73 14.14
C VAL A 62 -0.20 4.30 12.87
N THR A 63 0.67 5.30 13.01
CA THR A 63 1.38 5.92 11.87
C THR A 63 2.21 4.91 11.09
N LEU A 64 2.97 4.06 11.80
CA LEU A 64 3.81 3.03 11.19
C LEU A 64 2.98 1.95 10.51
N GLY A 65 1.81 1.60 11.07
CA GLY A 65 0.83 0.71 10.44
C GLY A 65 0.35 1.24 9.09
N SER A 66 -0.06 2.52 9.04
CA SER A 66 -0.47 3.19 7.81
C SER A 66 0.65 3.23 6.76
N LEU A 67 1.88 3.55 7.18
CA LEU A 67 3.05 3.57 6.29
C LEU A 67 3.38 2.18 5.74
N ALA A 68 3.28 1.14 6.56
CA ALA A 68 3.50 -0.25 6.12
C ALA A 68 2.43 -0.69 5.10
N ALA A 69 1.16 -0.34 5.33
CA ALA A 69 0.08 -0.60 4.37
C ALA A 69 0.29 0.14 3.04
N ALA A 70 0.77 1.39 3.09
CA ALA A 70 1.10 2.18 1.91
C ALA A 70 2.22 1.51 1.07
N ARG A 71 3.25 0.95 1.72
CA ARG A 71 4.30 0.16 1.03
C ARG A 71 3.73 -1.08 0.34
N SER A 72 2.82 -1.78 0.99
CA SER A 72 2.14 -2.94 0.38
C SER A 72 1.30 -2.53 -0.84
N CYS A 73 0.68 -1.35 -0.82
CA CYS A 73 -0.01 -0.81 -1.99
C CYS A 73 0.98 -0.49 -3.13
N LEU A 74 2.12 0.15 -2.83
CA LEU A 74 3.18 0.42 -3.81
C LEU A 74 3.67 -0.88 -4.46
N LYS A 75 3.94 -1.91 -3.66
CA LYS A 75 4.33 -3.23 -4.16
C LYS A 75 3.27 -3.82 -5.11
N GLY A 76 2.00 -3.58 -4.84
CA GLY A 76 0.90 -3.99 -5.74
C GLY A 76 0.92 -3.25 -7.08
N ILE A 77 1.25 -1.95 -7.07
CA ILE A 77 1.42 -1.14 -8.30
C ILE A 77 2.63 -1.64 -9.10
N GLU A 78 3.76 -1.95 -8.45
CA GLU A 78 4.94 -2.55 -9.10
C GLU A 78 4.59 -3.88 -9.79
N LEU A 79 3.82 -4.74 -9.11
CA LEU A 79 3.35 -5.99 -9.69
C LEU A 79 2.42 -5.78 -10.88
N ALA A 80 1.55 -4.78 -10.80
CA ALA A 80 0.68 -4.41 -11.92
C ALA A 80 1.51 -3.94 -13.12
N ALA A 81 2.53 -3.10 -12.92
CA ALA A 81 3.45 -2.66 -13.96
C ALA A 81 4.21 -3.84 -14.59
N ALA A 82 4.78 -4.72 -13.76
CA ALA A 82 5.52 -5.90 -14.24
C ALA A 82 4.61 -6.92 -14.96
N ALA A 83 3.31 -6.92 -14.68
CA ALA A 83 2.32 -7.80 -15.30
C ALA A 83 1.93 -7.37 -16.72
N MET A 84 2.00 -6.07 -17.05
CA MET A 84 1.48 -5.51 -18.31
C MET A 84 1.93 -6.23 -19.59
N PRO A 85 3.21 -6.65 -19.74
CA PRO A 85 3.66 -7.37 -20.93
C PRO A 85 3.07 -8.77 -21.08
N ARG A 86 2.62 -9.39 -19.98
CA ARG A 86 2.15 -10.79 -19.93
C ARG A 86 0.63 -10.92 -19.84
N VAL A 87 -0.08 -9.81 -19.71
CA VAL A 87 -1.54 -9.79 -19.62
C VAL A 87 -2.14 -9.62 -21.03
N LYS A 88 -3.17 -10.42 -21.33
CA LYS A 88 -3.93 -10.30 -22.58
C LYS A 88 -4.39 -8.86 -22.78
N LYS A 89 -4.33 -8.36 -24.01
CA LYS A 89 -4.72 -6.97 -24.35
C LYS A 89 -6.09 -6.58 -23.78
N THR A 90 -7.08 -7.47 -23.86
CA THR A 90 -8.44 -7.25 -23.35
C THR A 90 -8.55 -7.15 -21.83
N LEU A 91 -7.51 -7.53 -21.08
CA LEU A 91 -7.45 -7.53 -19.61
C LEU A 91 -6.48 -6.47 -19.06
N LYS A 92 -5.79 -5.70 -19.91
CA LYS A 92 -4.88 -4.63 -19.48
C LYS A 92 -5.62 -3.51 -18.74
N CYS A 93 -6.87 -3.24 -19.10
CA CYS A 93 -7.72 -2.27 -18.40
C CYS A 93 -7.97 -2.67 -16.94
N ASP A 94 -8.12 -3.96 -16.64
CA ASP A 94 -8.29 -4.46 -15.27
C ASP A 94 -7.02 -4.23 -14.44
N VAL A 95 -5.85 -4.46 -15.04
CA VAL A 95 -4.55 -4.23 -14.37
C VAL A 95 -4.35 -2.74 -14.10
N THR A 96 -4.65 -1.90 -15.08
CA THR A 96 -4.56 -0.44 -14.94
C THR A 96 -5.53 0.07 -13.87
N SER A 97 -6.77 -0.41 -13.87
CA SER A 97 -7.78 -0.06 -12.86
C SER A 97 -7.36 -0.49 -11.46
N CYS A 98 -6.78 -1.68 -11.33
CA CYS A 98 -6.22 -2.16 -10.07
C CYS A 98 -5.10 -1.23 -9.56
N ALA A 99 -4.15 -0.86 -10.42
CA ALA A 99 -3.07 0.07 -10.05
C ALA A 99 -3.61 1.45 -9.62
N LEU A 100 -4.65 1.94 -10.29
CA LEU A 100 -5.34 3.19 -9.91
C LEU A 100 -5.96 3.10 -8.52
N MET A 101 -6.66 2.01 -8.22
CA MET A 101 -7.27 1.79 -6.91
C MET A 101 -6.20 1.68 -5.82
N LEU A 102 -5.11 0.96 -6.08
CA LEU A 102 -3.99 0.83 -5.13
C LEU A 102 -3.30 2.17 -4.88
N HIS A 103 -3.14 3.00 -5.92
CA HIS A 103 -2.58 4.34 -5.79
C HIS A 103 -3.48 5.27 -4.95
N ALA A 104 -4.79 5.22 -5.17
CA ALA A 104 -5.75 5.97 -4.36
C ALA A 104 -5.71 5.51 -2.89
N SER A 105 -5.69 4.19 -2.64
CA SER A 105 -5.56 3.63 -1.30
C SER A 105 -4.24 4.03 -0.62
N LEU A 106 -3.13 3.96 -1.35
CA LEU A 106 -1.82 4.43 -0.88
C LEU A 106 -1.89 5.89 -0.46
N SER A 107 -2.43 6.75 -1.32
CA SER A 107 -2.55 8.19 -1.05
C SER A 107 -3.40 8.45 0.18
N ALA A 108 -4.51 7.71 0.36
CA ALA A 108 -5.35 7.79 1.55
C ALA A 108 -4.61 7.37 2.83
N LEU A 109 -3.81 6.30 2.78
CA LEU A 109 -3.00 5.87 3.92
C LEU A 109 -1.93 6.89 4.29
N LEU A 110 -1.34 7.58 3.32
CA LEU A 110 -0.35 8.63 3.58
C LEU A 110 -0.96 9.90 4.19
N ILE A 111 -2.26 10.17 4.00
CA ILE A 111 -2.96 11.25 4.73
C ILE A 111 -2.95 10.97 6.23
N ASN A 112 -3.14 9.71 6.65
CA ASN A 112 -3.04 9.35 8.07
C ASN A 112 -1.63 9.63 8.61
N VAL A 113 -0.59 9.31 7.83
CA VAL A 113 0.80 9.59 8.20
C VAL A 113 1.06 11.10 8.33
N ASP A 114 0.52 11.90 7.41
CA ASP A 114 0.65 13.35 7.44
C ASP A 114 -0.06 13.97 8.66
N ALA A 115 -1.21 13.41 9.06
CA ALA A 115 -1.95 13.85 10.24
C ALA A 115 -1.14 13.67 11.54
N ASP A 116 -0.38 12.58 11.63
CA ASP A 116 0.44 12.26 12.81
C ASP A 116 1.83 12.92 12.79
N ALA A 117 2.24 13.49 11.66
CA ALA A 117 3.58 14.05 11.46
C ALA A 117 3.93 15.14 12.48
N GLY A 118 2.94 15.93 12.92
CA GLY A 118 3.12 16.97 13.95
C GLY A 118 3.59 16.38 15.29
N ASN A 119 3.07 15.21 15.66
CA ASN A 119 3.38 14.52 16.91
C ASN A 119 4.76 13.84 16.88
N LEU A 120 5.30 13.59 15.67
CA LEU A 120 6.61 12.95 15.47
C LEU A 120 7.75 13.95 15.24
N SER A 121 7.42 15.25 15.14
CA SER A 121 8.34 16.32 14.80
C SER A 121 9.53 16.43 15.77
N GLY A 122 10.71 16.78 15.24
CA GLY A 122 11.93 16.93 16.04
C GLY A 122 12.66 15.63 16.39
N SER A 123 12.08 14.46 16.13
CA SER A 123 12.74 13.16 16.33
C SER A 123 13.39 12.63 15.04
N ARG A 124 14.49 11.85 15.19
CA ARG A 124 15.11 11.14 14.05
C ARG A 124 14.12 10.16 13.41
N GLN A 125 13.24 9.56 14.21
CA GLN A 125 12.22 8.63 13.73
C GLN A 125 11.16 9.34 12.88
N GLY A 126 10.67 10.50 13.32
CA GLY A 126 9.73 11.32 12.53
C GLY A 126 10.33 11.76 11.20
N ALA A 127 11.58 12.21 11.19
CA ALA A 127 12.28 12.55 9.94
C ALA A 127 12.36 11.37 8.96
N ARG A 128 12.62 10.16 9.48
CA ARG A 128 12.63 8.93 8.67
C ARG A 128 11.25 8.59 8.11
N VAL A 129 10.21 8.63 8.94
CA VAL A 129 8.82 8.37 8.52
C VAL A 129 8.40 9.31 7.40
N MET A 130 8.71 10.61 7.52
CA MET A 130 8.37 11.59 6.49
C MET A 130 9.19 11.42 5.21
N GLY A 131 10.46 11.02 5.33
CA GLY A 131 11.29 10.63 4.18
C GLY A 131 10.67 9.45 3.42
N ASP A 132 10.36 8.38 4.14
CA ASP A 132 9.74 7.16 3.60
C ASP A 132 8.38 7.49 2.93
N ARG A 133 7.55 8.32 3.57
CA ARG A 133 6.26 8.79 3.02
C ARG A 133 6.44 9.52 1.69
N ALA A 134 7.44 10.40 1.58
CA ALA A 134 7.70 11.17 0.36
C ALA A 134 8.23 10.29 -0.77
N GLU A 135 9.10 9.32 -0.45
CA GLU A 135 9.62 8.35 -1.41
C GLU A 135 8.51 7.45 -1.97
N ILE A 136 7.66 6.90 -1.09
CA ILE A 136 6.57 6.00 -1.48
C ILE A 136 5.58 6.69 -2.42
N GLN A 137 5.15 7.92 -2.11
CA GLN A 137 4.23 8.67 -2.98
C GLN A 137 4.84 8.89 -4.37
N ARG A 138 6.09 9.36 -4.42
CA ARG A 138 6.79 9.63 -5.67
C ARG A 138 6.91 8.37 -6.54
N ALA A 139 7.35 7.26 -5.95
CA ALA A 139 7.48 5.99 -6.65
C ALA A 139 6.12 5.51 -7.20
N ALA A 140 5.06 5.66 -6.43
CA ALA A 140 3.70 5.30 -6.86
C ALA A 140 3.20 6.18 -8.02
N ASP A 141 3.45 7.50 -7.94
CA ASP A 141 3.10 8.46 -8.99
C ASP A 141 3.83 8.14 -10.30
N ASP A 142 5.13 7.88 -10.22
CA ASP A 142 5.99 7.57 -11.37
C ASP A 142 5.56 6.26 -12.06
N LEU A 143 5.30 5.20 -11.26
CA LEU A 143 4.81 3.93 -11.80
C LEU A 143 3.43 4.07 -12.44
N LEU A 144 2.52 4.81 -11.83
CA LEU A 144 1.18 5.01 -12.37
C LEU A 144 1.21 5.82 -13.67
N ALA A 145 2.09 6.83 -13.76
CA ALA A 145 2.32 7.57 -14.99
C ALA A 145 2.81 6.62 -16.10
N SER A 146 3.77 5.73 -15.81
CA SER A 146 4.29 4.76 -16.78
C SER A 146 3.20 3.81 -17.32
N LEU A 147 2.28 3.37 -16.45
CA LEU A 147 1.20 2.45 -16.78
C LEU A 147 0.18 3.09 -17.74
N ARG A 148 -0.13 4.37 -17.57
CA ARG A 148 -1.11 5.11 -18.39
C ARG A 148 -0.60 5.47 -19.78
N VAL A 149 0.71 5.46 -20.00
CA VAL A 149 1.35 5.74 -21.31
C VAL A 149 1.45 4.48 -22.18
N THR A 150 1.21 3.29 -21.62
CA THR A 150 1.36 2.01 -22.33
C THR A 150 0.10 1.66 -23.15
N PRO A 151 0.16 1.56 -24.49
CA PRO A 151 -1.00 1.24 -25.34
C PRO A 151 -1.45 -0.24 -25.33
#